data_AF-A0A7S1B110-F1
#
_entry.id   AF-A0A7S1B110-F1
#
_cell.length_a   1.000
_cell.length_b   1.000
_cell.length_c   1.000
_cell.angle_alpha   90.00
_cell.angle_beta   90.00
_cell.angle_gamma   90.00
#
_symmetry.space_group_name_H-M   'P 1'
#
loop_
_entity.id
_entity.type
_entity.pdbx_description
1 polymer ?
#
loop_
_entity_poly.entity_id
_entity_poly.type
_entity_poly.pdbx_seq_one_letter_code
_entity_poly.pdbx_strand_id
1 'polypeptide(L)'
;FPFLLSRTFHRSSLPREKPAERTQLLLSALLQLHRTVRADFFVVAFDPVPWSSWRKELLPNYTGTSLDLAEFQPLVRKVREACTLFGLAHFSREHYEATDVVDALINQFS
;
A
#
# COMPACT_ATOMS: atom_id res chain seq x y z
N PHE A 1 -10.73 -16.45 -1.50
CA PHE A 1 -9.37 -16.39 -2.09
C PHE A 1 -8.85 -14.96 -1.99
N PRO A 2 -8.07 -14.59 -0.96
CA PRO A 2 -7.48 -13.26 -0.92
C PRO A 2 -6.23 -13.26 -1.83
N PHE A 3 -6.28 -12.47 -2.90
CA PHE A 3 -5.10 -12.18 -3.70
C PHE A 3 -4.23 -11.17 -2.95
N LEU A 4 -3.17 -11.65 -2.32
CA LEU A 4 -2.03 -10.81 -1.94
C LEU A 4 -1.39 -10.30 -3.24
N LEU A 5 -1.48 -8.99 -3.51
CA LEU A 5 -0.60 -8.32 -4.49
C LEU A 5 0.81 -8.21 -3.91
N SER A 6 1.44 -9.36 -3.67
CA SER A 6 2.85 -9.48 -3.36
C SER A 6 3.60 -9.74 -4.66
N ARG A 7 4.53 -8.83 -4.97
CA ARG A 7 5.62 -8.96 -5.95
C ARG A 7 5.24 -9.03 -7.43
N THR A 8 5.18 -7.85 -8.04
CA THR A 8 5.91 -7.57 -9.29
C THR A 8 6.28 -6.10 -9.34
N PHE A 9 7.27 -5.67 -8.54
CA PHE A 9 8.11 -4.55 -8.99
C PHE A 9 9.05 -5.12 -10.04
N HIS A 10 8.57 -5.23 -11.28
CA HIS A 10 9.50 -5.15 -12.39
C HIS A 10 10.15 -3.78 -12.26
N ARG A 11 11.47 -3.77 -12.09
CA ARG A 11 12.28 -2.56 -12.15
C ARG A 11 12.17 -2.04 -13.57
N SER A 12 11.07 -1.35 -13.87
CA SER A 12 10.87 -0.77 -15.18
C SER A 12 11.89 0.37 -15.28
N SER A 13 12.73 0.27 -16.29
CA SER A 13 13.59 1.34 -16.77
C SER A 13 12.75 2.41 -17.49
N LEU A 14 11.57 2.73 -16.96
CA LEU A 14 10.74 3.81 -17.48
C LEU A 14 11.35 5.13 -16.96
N PRO A 15 11.39 6.18 -17.81
CA PRO A 15 11.81 7.50 -17.37
C PRO A 15 11.02 7.88 -16.12
N ARG A 16 11.61 8.64 -15.18
CA ARG A 16 10.92 9.09 -13.95
C ARG A 16 9.59 9.74 -14.31
N GLU A 17 8.53 8.95 -14.30
CA GLU A 17 7.18 9.40 -14.63
C GLU A 17 6.79 10.49 -13.63
N LYS A 18 6.15 11.54 -14.14
CA LYS A 18 5.79 12.69 -13.30
C LYS A 18 4.85 12.20 -12.18
N PRO A 19 4.91 12.76 -10.96
CA PRO A 19 4.05 12.33 -9.85
C PRO A 19 2.54 12.28 -10.15
N ALA A 20 2.08 13.07 -11.14
CA ALA A 20 0.70 13.03 -11.63
C ALA A 20 0.36 11.73 -12.38
N GLU A 21 1.26 11.24 -13.23
CA GLU A 21 1.09 10.00 -14.01
C GLU A 21 0.98 8.79 -13.08
N ARG A 22 1.81 8.72 -12.03
CA ARG A 22 1.76 7.67 -11.01
C ARG A 22 0.44 7.65 -10.22
N THR A 23 -0.11 8.84 -9.93
CA THR A 23 -1.40 8.96 -9.24
C THR A 23 -2.54 8.44 -10.14
N GLN A 24 -2.53 8.82 -11.42
CA GLN A 24 -3.51 8.37 -12.40
C GLN A 24 -3.44 6.86 -12.66
N LEU A 25 -2.23 6.29 -12.72
CA LEU A 25 -2.02 4.84 -12.84
C LEU A 25 -2.60 4.09 -11.65
N LEU A 26 -2.38 4.58 -10.42
CA LEU A 26 -2.94 3.95 -9.23
C LEU A 26 -4.48 3.99 -9.23
N LEU A 27 -5.08 5.14 -9.53
CA LEU A 27 -6.54 5.27 -9.59
C LEU A 27 -7.13 4.36 -10.67
N SER A 28 -6.49 4.29 -11.84
CA SER A 28 -6.87 3.36 -12.91
C SER A 28 -6.81 1.91 -12.46
N ALA A 29 -5.76 1.52 -11.74
CA ALA A 29 -5.61 0.16 -11.20
C ALA A 29 -6.70 -0.16 -10.17
N LEU A 30 -7.04 0.78 -9.27
CA LEU A 30 -8.13 0.61 -8.30
C LEU A 30 -9.48 0.42 -9.00
N LEU A 31 -9.77 1.22 -10.03
CA LEU A 31 -10.99 1.09 -10.83
C LEU A 31 -11.06 -0.26 -11.56
N GLN A 32 -9.93 -0.72 -12.10
CA GLN A 32 -9.85 -2.02 -12.78
C GLN A 32 -10.06 -3.18 -11.80
N LEU A 33 -9.46 -3.11 -10.61
CA LEU A 33 -9.67 -4.08 -9.53
C LEU A 33 -11.13 -4.13 -9.11
N HIS A 34 -11.77 -2.96 -8.92
CA HIS A 34 -13.20 -2.88 -8.61
C HIS A 34 -14.07 -3.59 -9.66
N ARG A 35 -13.81 -3.34 -10.94
CA ARG A 35 -14.55 -3.97 -12.05
C ARG A 35 -14.34 -5.48 -12.12
N THR A 36 -13.14 -5.96 -11.80
CA THR A 36 -12.76 -7.36 -11.98
C THR A 36 -13.20 -8.22 -10.80
N VAL A 37 -12.95 -7.76 -9.57
CA VAL A 37 -13.21 -8.54 -8.36
C VAL A 37 -14.67 -8.43 -7.91
N ARG A 38 -15.36 -7.32 -8.27
CA ARG A 38 -16.71 -7.00 -7.76
C ARG A 38 -16.80 -7.16 -6.23
N ALA A 39 -15.77 -6.74 -5.52
CA ALA A 39 -15.77 -6.83 -4.07
C ALA A 39 -16.82 -5.88 -3.48
N ASP A 40 -17.56 -6.36 -2.49
CA ASP A 40 -18.53 -5.54 -1.75
C ASP A 40 -17.84 -4.42 -0.96
N PHE A 41 -16.58 -4.63 -0.58
CA PHE A 41 -15.78 -3.67 0.19
C PHE A 41 -14.33 -3.62 -0.29
N PHE A 42 -13.75 -2.43 -0.26
CA PHE A 42 -12.32 -2.20 -0.47
C PHE A 42 -11.72 -1.54 0.76
N VAL A 43 -10.59 -2.07 1.19
CA VAL A 43 -9.81 -1.53 2.30
C VAL A 43 -8.37 -1.32 1.84
N VAL A 44 -7.78 -0.19 2.24
CA VAL A 44 -6.39 0.15 1.92
C VAL A 44 -5.55 0.16 3.20
N ALA A 45 -4.52 -0.69 3.27
CA ALA A 45 -3.55 -0.67 4.36
C ALA A 45 -2.29 0.11 3.95
N PHE A 46 -1.81 0.99 4.80
CA PHE A 46 -0.59 1.78 4.60
C PHE A 46 0.49 1.41 5.61
N ASP A 47 1.72 1.29 5.14
CA ASP A 47 2.88 1.18 6.03
C ASP A 47 3.12 2.51 6.79
N PRO A 48 3.31 2.49 8.11
CA PRO A 48 3.41 3.66 9.00
C PRO A 48 4.82 4.27 8.99
N VAL A 49 5.45 4.44 7.82
CA VAL A 49 6.86 4.82 7.60
C VAL A 49 7.78 3.58 7.49
N PRO A 50 8.61 3.50 6.43
CA PRO A 50 9.69 2.52 6.35
C PRO A 50 10.57 2.69 7.58
N TRP A 51 10.94 1.57 8.19
CA TRP A 51 11.90 1.50 9.28
C TRP A 51 11.35 1.60 10.73
N SER A 52 10.04 1.64 10.96
CA SER A 52 9.47 1.63 12.32
C SER A 52 8.85 0.30 12.77
N SER A 53 8.96 -0.77 11.99
CA SER A 53 8.37 -2.08 12.34
C SER A 53 9.06 -2.74 13.53
N TRP A 54 8.27 -3.35 14.41
CA TRP A 54 8.73 -4.25 15.49
C TRP A 54 9.70 -5.34 14.98
N ARG A 55 9.59 -5.73 13.70
CA ARG A 55 10.49 -6.71 13.06
C ARG A 55 11.93 -6.25 13.06
N LYS A 56 12.20 -4.94 12.95
CA LYS A 56 13.58 -4.42 12.98
C LYS A 56 14.21 -4.50 14.36
N GLU A 57 13.41 -4.41 15.41
CA GLU A 57 13.91 -4.56 16.78
C GLU A 57 14.28 -6.00 17.09
N LEU A 58 13.52 -6.97 16.54
CA LEU A 58 13.71 -8.39 16.81
C LEU A 58 14.64 -9.10 15.80
N LEU A 59 14.74 -8.60 14.57
CA LEU A 59 15.48 -9.24 13.47
C LEU A 59 16.51 -8.26 12.91
N PRO A 60 17.78 -8.34 13.33
CA PRO A 60 18.83 -7.39 12.95
C PRO A 60 19.06 -7.26 11.43
N ASN A 61 18.73 -8.31 10.68
CA ASN A 61 18.91 -8.37 9.22
C ASN A 61 17.61 -8.07 8.44
N TYR A 62 16.57 -7.61 9.11
CA TYR A 62 15.31 -7.30 8.45
C TYR A 62 15.42 -6.00 7.66
N THR A 63 15.51 -6.13 6.33
CA THR A 63 15.67 -5.00 5.42
C THR A 63 14.37 -4.23 5.19
N GLY A 64 13.22 -4.86 5.45
CA GLY A 64 11.91 -4.32 5.10
C GLY A 64 11.83 -3.84 3.65
N THR A 65 10.90 -2.93 3.38
CA THR A 65 10.81 -2.26 2.08
C THR A 65 11.74 -1.04 2.05
N SER A 66 12.85 -1.14 1.31
CA SER A 66 13.79 -0.04 1.09
C SER A 66 13.37 0.79 -0.14
N LEU A 67 12.39 1.66 0.02
CA LEU A 67 12.03 2.66 -0.99
C LEU A 67 12.57 4.03 -0.59
N ASP A 68 12.98 4.85 -1.58
CA ASP A 68 13.35 6.24 -1.36
C ASP A 68 12.10 7.05 -0.97
N LEU A 69 11.92 7.25 0.34
CA LEU A 69 10.76 7.92 0.89
C LEU A 69 10.56 9.34 0.38
N ALA A 70 11.64 10.05 0.06
CA ALA A 70 11.52 11.44 -0.37
C ALA A 70 10.75 11.53 -1.70
N GLU A 71 10.90 10.53 -2.57
CA GLU A 71 10.20 10.45 -3.84
C GLU A 71 8.72 10.03 -3.67
N PHE A 72 8.43 9.10 -2.76
CA PHE A 72 7.11 8.49 -2.63
C PHE A 72 6.21 9.10 -1.55
N GLN A 73 6.75 9.82 -0.57
CA GLN A 73 5.97 10.50 0.48
C GLN A 73 4.84 11.39 -0.09
N PRO A 74 5.10 12.28 -1.07
CA PRO A 74 4.04 13.10 -1.65
C PRO A 74 2.97 12.26 -2.36
N LEU A 75 3.35 11.14 -2.98
CA LEU A 75 2.41 10.24 -3.63
C LEU A 75 1.53 9.55 -2.60
N VAL A 76 2.12 8.94 -1.56
CA VAL A 76 1.38 8.24 -0.49
C VAL A 76 0.38 9.18 0.19
N ARG A 77 0.74 10.45 0.43
CA ARG A 77 -0.20 11.45 0.97
C ARG A 77 -1.40 11.67 0.04
N LYS A 78 -1.17 11.90 -1.26
CA LYS A 78 -2.24 12.07 -2.25
C LYS A 78 -3.15 10.86 -2.35
N VAL A 79 -2.59 9.65 -2.25
CA VAL A 79 -3.38 8.41 -2.27
C VAL A 79 -4.26 8.32 -1.03
N ARG A 80 -3.71 8.62 0.15
CA ARG A 80 -4.48 8.62 1.40
C ARG A 80 -5.59 9.67 1.37
N GLU A 81 -5.31 10.86 0.85
CA GLU A 81 -6.31 11.91 0.63
C GLU A 81 -7.41 11.43 -0.32
N ALA A 82 -7.04 10.81 -1.45
CA ALA A 82 -7.99 10.23 -2.39
C ALA A 82 -8.87 9.16 -1.71
N CYS A 83 -8.29 8.24 -0.95
CA CYS A 83 -9.05 7.24 -0.20
C CYS A 83 -10.10 7.90 0.70
N THR A 84 -9.72 8.94 1.46
CA THR A 84 -10.66 9.70 2.30
C THR A 84 -11.76 10.36 1.46
N LEU A 85 -11.42 11.02 0.35
CA LEU A 85 -12.39 11.71 -0.51
C LEU A 85 -13.39 10.76 -1.18
N PHE A 86 -12.94 9.56 -1.54
CA PHE A 86 -13.79 8.53 -2.14
C PHE A 86 -14.50 7.64 -1.10
N GLY A 87 -14.37 7.92 0.20
CA GLY A 87 -14.98 7.12 1.26
C GLY A 87 -14.41 5.69 1.36
N LEU A 88 -13.20 5.45 0.87
CA LEU A 88 -12.52 4.17 0.98
C LEU A 88 -11.95 4.02 2.38
N ALA A 89 -12.31 2.93 3.07
CA ALA A 89 -11.74 2.61 4.37
C ALA A 89 -10.23 2.41 4.23
N HIS A 90 -9.45 3.06 5.09
CA HIS A 90 -8.01 2.91 5.11
C HIS A 90 -7.44 2.87 6.53
N PHE A 91 -6.37 2.10 6.69
CA PHE A 91 -5.75 1.82 7.98
C PHE A 91 -4.24 2.02 7.91
N SER A 92 -3.70 2.49 9.03
CA SER A 92 -2.27 2.62 9.28
C SER A 92 -2.10 2.44 10.76
N ARG A 93 -1.17 1.60 11.19
CA ARG A 93 -0.93 1.34 12.61
C ARG A 93 0.54 1.50 12.91
N GLU A 94 0.86 2.37 13.85
CA GLU A 94 2.24 2.61 14.25
C GLU A 94 2.93 1.30 14.66
N HIS A 95 4.18 1.11 14.22
CA HIS A 95 5.00 -0.09 14.43
C HIS A 95 4.57 -1.38 13.73
N TYR A 96 3.45 -1.40 13.01
CA TYR A 96 2.99 -2.57 12.25
C TYR A 96 3.03 -2.30 10.75
N GLU A 97 3.48 -3.28 9.98
CA GLU A 97 3.48 -3.17 8.52
C GLU A 97 2.07 -3.36 7.97
N ALA A 98 1.83 -2.90 6.75
CA ALA A 98 0.55 -3.06 6.06
C ALA A 98 0.15 -4.54 5.95
N THR A 99 1.12 -5.44 5.84
CA THR A 99 0.92 -6.89 5.88
C THR A 99 0.31 -7.36 7.20
N ASP A 100 0.81 -6.87 8.34
CA ASP A 100 0.25 -7.19 9.66
C ASP A 100 -1.22 -6.74 9.77
N VAL A 101 -1.51 -5.55 9.24
CA VAL A 101 -2.86 -4.99 9.24
C VAL A 101 -3.79 -5.83 8.37
N VAL A 102 -3.34 -6.24 7.18
CA VAL A 102 -4.11 -7.10 6.27
C VAL A 102 -4.38 -8.46 6.91
N ASP A 103 -3.37 -9.09 7.50
CA ASP A 103 -3.52 -10.40 8.15
C ASP A 103 -4.50 -10.32 9.33
N ALA A 104 -4.44 -9.25 10.13
CA ALA A 104 -5.39 -9.02 11.21
C ALA A 104 -6.82 -8.87 10.70
N LEU A 105 -7.02 -8.10 9.61
CA LEU A 105 -8.34 -7.94 8.99
C LEU A 105 -8.86 -9.26 8.44
N ILE A 106 -8.03 -10.03 7.73
CA ILE A 106 -8.42 -11.34 7.20
C ILE A 106 -8.88 -12.23 8.35
N ASN A 107 -8.10 -12.36 9.43
CA ASN A 107 -8.44 -13.23 10.56
C ASN A 107 -9.70 -12.77 11.32
N GLN A 108 -10.05 -11.49 11.28
CA GLN A 108 -11.24 -10.97 11.95
C GLN A 108 -12.53 -11.21 11.14
N PHE A 109 -12.41 -11.26 9.81
CA PHE A 109 -13.55 -11.40 8.89
C PHE A 109 -13.61 -12.76 8.16
N SER A 110 -12.76 -13.71 8.56
CA SER A 110 -12.80 -15.12 8.14
C SER A 110 -13.68 -15.94 9.09
#